data_AF-A0A7S1CYS4-F1
#
_entry.id   AF-A0A7S1CYS4-F1
#
_cell.length_a   1.000
_cell.length_b   1.000
_cell.length_c   1.000
_cell.angle_alpha   90.00
_cell.angle_beta   90.00
_cell.angle_gamma   90.00
#
_symmetry.space_group_name_H-M   'P 1'
#
loop_
_entity.id
_entity.type
_entity.pdbx_description
1 polymer ?
#
loop_
_entity_poly.entity_id
_entity_poly.type
_entity_poly.pdbx_seq_one_letter_code
_entity_poly.pdbx_strand_id
1 'polypeptide(L)'
;SLQQLTSDENIRFMLRERIDNMNHEMKPTQSRDVNIAIQFWKRMDMLLRLDYWGNLDLARPLPVLSALSRTSCPRAVAALAVELFPEQQHCQVDHNLPLHVACTNPSPGAMVEVLASPESAGTRTFQGRYPLHVALHTGALTWNSGVAALWKSFPLDGSPHDKVTDLPALLLACNPDPQIKQQKIRYHAARVRPGMWRFLQSSAKQQSLQSSKHTIELEHLETVFEILRADPSVLRSL
;
A
#
# COMPACT_ATOMS: atom_id res chain seq x y z
N SER A 1 -23.03 18.24 19.22
CA SER A 1 -22.04 19.30 18.91
C SER A 1 -22.42 20.02 17.63
N LEU A 2 -23.25 21.07 17.70
CA LEU A 2 -23.66 21.86 16.53
C LEU A 2 -22.51 22.63 15.86
N GLN A 3 -21.40 22.86 16.58
CA GLN A 3 -20.19 23.50 16.04
C GLN A 3 -19.34 22.60 15.13
N GLN A 4 -19.50 21.26 15.17
CA GLN A 4 -18.79 20.37 14.24
C GLN A 4 -19.49 20.32 12.87
N LEU A 5 -20.82 20.41 12.84
CA LEU A 5 -21.61 20.40 11.60
C LEU A 5 -21.33 21.63 10.71
N THR A 6 -21.07 22.80 11.31
CA THR A 6 -20.74 24.02 10.57
C THR A 6 -19.33 24.01 9.99
N SER A 7 -18.39 23.28 10.61
CA SER A 7 -17.04 23.11 10.05
C SER A 7 -17.02 22.25 8.80
N ASP A 8 -17.92 21.26 8.72
CA ASP A 8 -17.99 20.30 7.63
C ASP A 8 -18.64 20.89 6.36
N GLU A 9 -19.65 21.76 6.51
CA GLU A 9 -20.24 22.48 5.36
C GLU A 9 -19.27 23.48 4.72
N ASN A 10 -18.43 24.14 5.52
CA ASN A 10 -17.44 25.09 5.02
C ASN A 10 -16.35 24.40 4.19
N ILE A 11 -15.91 23.21 4.60
CA ILE A 11 -14.96 22.40 3.84
C ILE A 11 -15.58 21.96 2.51
N ARG A 12 -16.85 21.54 2.51
CA ARG A 12 -17.58 21.17 1.28
C ARG A 12 -17.75 22.33 0.32
N PHE A 13 -18.03 23.52 0.83
CA PHE A 13 -18.16 24.73 0.03
C PHE A 13 -16.82 25.08 -0.62
N MET A 14 -15.73 25.12 0.15
CA MET A 14 -14.38 25.40 -0.38
C MET A 14 -13.95 24.40 -1.45
N LEU A 15 -14.20 23.09 -1.24
CA LEU A 15 -13.82 22.07 -2.21
C LEU A 15 -14.61 22.17 -3.52
N ARG A 16 -15.91 22.47 -3.45
CA ARG A 16 -16.74 22.68 -4.66
C ARG A 16 -16.29 23.90 -5.45
N GLU A 17 -16.13 25.03 -4.79
CA GLU A 17 -15.70 26.28 -5.44
C GLU A 17 -14.34 26.10 -6.12
N ARG A 18 -13.40 25.40 -5.48
CA ARG A 18 -12.09 25.10 -6.06
C ARG A 18 -12.19 24.21 -7.30
N ILE A 19 -13.05 23.20 -7.29
CA ILE A 19 -13.28 22.29 -8.43
C ILE A 19 -13.90 23.04 -9.60
N ASP A 20 -14.90 23.88 -9.34
CA ASP A 20 -15.60 24.63 -10.38
C ASP A 20 -14.68 25.69 -11.02
N ASN A 21 -13.84 26.35 -10.22
CA ASN A 21 -12.82 27.26 -10.73
C ASN A 21 -11.77 26.55 -11.60
N MET A 22 -11.30 25.37 -11.19
CA MET A 22 -10.39 24.57 -12.02
C MET A 22 -11.03 24.14 -13.36
N ASN A 23 -12.32 23.86 -13.37
CA ASN A 23 -13.06 23.51 -14.59
C ASN A 23 -13.28 24.71 -15.52
N HIS A 24 -13.40 25.93 -14.97
CA HIS A 24 -13.65 27.14 -15.76
C HIS A 24 -12.37 27.72 -16.39
N GLU A 25 -11.22 27.59 -15.72
CA GLU A 25 -9.95 28.13 -16.21
C GLU A 25 -9.29 27.28 -17.32
N MET A 26 -9.69 26.01 -17.48
CA MET A 26 -9.06 25.11 -18.46
C MET A 26 -9.75 25.12 -19.84
N LYS A 27 -9.13 25.81 -20.81
CA LYS A 27 -9.55 25.78 -22.24
C LYS A 27 -9.40 24.38 -22.87
N PRO A 28 -10.25 24.00 -23.85
CA PRO A 28 -10.36 22.65 -24.41
C PRO A 28 -9.31 22.33 -25.49
N THR A 29 -8.03 22.53 -25.19
CA THR A 29 -6.92 21.91 -25.94
C THR A 29 -6.23 20.91 -25.01
N GLN A 30 -6.95 19.83 -24.68
CA GLN A 30 -6.57 18.90 -23.61
C GLN A 30 -5.37 18.04 -24.00
N SER A 31 -4.21 18.37 -23.42
CA SER A 31 -3.10 17.42 -23.25
C SER A 31 -3.60 16.16 -22.55
N ARG A 32 -3.07 15.00 -22.96
CA ARG A 32 -3.27 13.68 -22.34
C ARG A 32 -3.14 13.72 -20.80
N ASP A 33 -2.27 14.60 -20.29
CA ASP A 33 -1.98 14.73 -18.86
C ASP A 33 -3.14 15.36 -18.08
N VAL A 34 -3.88 16.29 -18.69
CA VAL A 34 -5.07 16.92 -18.08
C VAL A 34 -6.19 15.90 -17.92
N ASN A 35 -6.37 15.02 -18.91
CA ASN A 35 -7.35 13.95 -18.85
C ASN A 35 -7.01 12.91 -17.75
N ILE A 36 -5.73 12.66 -17.50
CA ILE A 36 -5.28 11.80 -16.39
C ILE A 36 -5.59 12.46 -15.05
N ALA A 37 -5.32 13.77 -14.90
CA ALA A 37 -5.63 14.51 -13.68
C ALA A 37 -7.14 14.57 -13.40
N ILE A 38 -7.97 14.79 -14.42
CA ILE A 38 -9.43 14.79 -14.28
C ILE A 38 -9.95 13.40 -13.89
N GLN A 39 -9.45 12.33 -14.51
CA GLN A 39 -9.83 10.95 -14.14
C GLN A 39 -9.38 10.60 -12.72
N PHE A 40 -8.22 11.09 -12.31
CA PHE A 40 -7.72 10.94 -10.96
C PHE A 40 -8.61 11.66 -9.93
N TRP A 41 -8.94 12.94 -10.16
CA TRP A 41 -9.84 13.70 -9.31
C TRP A 41 -11.24 13.12 -9.25
N LYS A 42 -11.79 12.63 -10.36
CA LYS A 42 -13.08 11.93 -10.37
C LYS A 42 -13.05 10.65 -9.54
N ARG A 43 -11.92 9.93 -9.48
CA ARG A 43 -11.78 8.75 -8.62
C ARG A 43 -11.62 9.12 -7.16
N MET A 44 -10.86 10.17 -6.84
CA MET A 44 -10.77 10.69 -5.48
C MET A 44 -12.11 11.21 -4.98
N ASP A 45 -12.81 12.02 -5.79
CA ASP A 45 -14.16 12.49 -5.51
C ASP A 45 -15.13 11.31 -5.36
N MET A 46 -15.04 10.27 -6.20
CA MET A 46 -15.87 9.07 -6.06
C MET A 46 -15.54 8.25 -4.80
N LEU A 47 -14.28 8.17 -4.38
CA LEU A 47 -13.88 7.49 -3.14
C LEU A 47 -14.31 8.27 -1.90
N LEU A 48 -14.15 9.59 -1.92
CA LEU A 48 -14.63 10.50 -0.88
C LEU A 48 -16.17 10.53 -0.83
N ARG A 49 -16.85 10.39 -1.98
CA ARG A 49 -18.31 10.23 -2.05
C ARG A 49 -18.76 8.84 -1.61
N LEU A 50 -18.05 7.77 -1.91
CA LEU A 50 -18.39 6.43 -1.44
C LEU A 50 -18.25 6.32 0.08
N ASP A 51 -17.27 7.03 0.65
CA ASP A 51 -17.14 7.22 2.10
C ASP A 51 -18.32 8.06 2.66
N TYR A 52 -18.72 9.11 1.93
CA TYR A 52 -19.81 10.01 2.33
C TYR A 52 -21.24 9.45 2.18
N TRP A 53 -21.51 8.58 1.20
CA TRP A 53 -22.85 8.07 0.85
C TRP A 53 -23.16 6.66 1.41
N GLY A 54 -22.33 6.13 2.32
CA GLY A 54 -22.75 5.15 3.32
C GLY A 54 -23.38 3.85 2.78
N ASN A 55 -22.68 3.12 1.90
CA ASN A 55 -23.12 1.75 1.54
C ASN A 55 -21.97 0.73 1.44
N LEU A 56 -20.99 0.88 2.33
CA LEU A 56 -20.35 -0.27 2.95
C LEU A 56 -20.96 -0.38 4.34
N ASP A 57 -21.53 -1.53 4.67
CA ASP A 57 -21.99 -1.87 6.03
C ASP A 57 -20.76 -2.03 6.95
N LEU A 58 -20.02 -0.93 7.12
CA LEU A 58 -18.90 -0.78 8.03
C LEU A 58 -19.47 -0.04 9.23
N ALA A 59 -19.81 -0.79 10.28
CA ALA A 59 -20.25 -0.24 11.56
C ALA A 59 -19.25 0.77 12.19
N ARG A 60 -18.09 1.01 11.56
CA ARG A 60 -17.08 2.00 11.92
C ARG A 60 -16.44 2.56 10.63
N PRO A 61 -16.48 3.88 10.38
CA PRO A 61 -15.79 4.47 9.23
C PRO A 61 -14.29 4.15 9.31
N LEU A 62 -13.73 3.63 8.22
CA LEU A 62 -12.30 3.33 8.14
C LEU A 62 -11.53 4.65 8.00
N PRO A 63 -10.44 4.87 8.76
CA PRO A 63 -9.54 5.99 8.53
C PRO A 63 -9.09 6.03 7.05
N VAL A 64 -9.04 7.24 6.49
CA VAL A 64 -8.66 7.51 5.10
C VAL A 64 -7.32 6.87 4.75
N LEU A 65 -6.32 6.98 5.64
CA LEU A 65 -5.00 6.37 5.42
C LEU A 65 -5.06 4.84 5.36
N SER A 66 -5.90 4.20 6.16
CA SER A 66 -6.10 2.74 6.12
C SER A 66 -6.82 2.31 4.84
N ALA A 67 -7.79 3.09 4.36
CA ALA A 67 -8.45 2.84 3.09
C ALA A 67 -7.45 2.98 1.91
N LEU A 68 -6.67 4.06 1.87
CA LEU A 68 -5.65 4.27 0.84
C LEU A 68 -4.59 3.18 0.84
N SER A 69 -4.19 2.69 2.02
CA SER A 69 -3.23 1.59 2.20
C SER A 69 -3.68 0.28 1.55
N ARG A 70 -4.99 0.06 1.38
CA ARG A 70 -5.56 -1.12 0.70
C ARG A 70 -5.62 -0.98 -0.82
N THR A 71 -5.27 0.19 -1.35
CA THR A 71 -5.37 0.50 -2.78
C THR A 71 -4.01 0.87 -3.37
N SER A 72 -3.90 0.83 -4.70
CA SER A 72 -2.73 1.37 -5.39
C SER A 72 -2.87 2.89 -5.48
N CYS A 73 -2.42 3.59 -4.43
CA CYS A 73 -2.45 5.04 -4.34
C CYS A 73 -1.18 5.65 -4.96
N PRO A 74 -1.27 6.68 -5.84
CA PRO A 74 -0.08 7.41 -6.30
C PRO A 74 0.62 8.14 -5.15
N ARG A 75 1.96 8.28 -5.22
CA ARG A 75 2.78 8.90 -4.15
C ARG A 75 2.34 10.29 -3.73
N ALA A 76 2.02 11.18 -4.68
CA ALA A 76 1.57 12.55 -4.38
C ALA A 76 0.28 12.56 -3.53
N VAL A 77 -0.58 11.57 -3.72
CA VAL A 77 -1.88 11.45 -3.08
C VAL A 77 -1.73 10.86 -1.69
N ALA A 78 -0.87 9.84 -1.57
CA ALA A 78 -0.44 9.30 -0.28
C ALA A 78 0.15 10.40 0.60
N ALA A 79 1.07 11.21 0.05
CA ALA A 79 1.70 12.34 0.74
C ALA A 79 0.67 13.38 1.18
N LEU A 80 -0.19 13.83 0.26
CA LEU A 80 -1.26 14.79 0.56
C LEU A 80 -2.20 14.26 1.66
N ALA A 81 -2.62 12.99 1.59
CA ALA A 81 -3.50 12.41 2.60
C ALA A 81 -2.82 12.34 3.98
N VAL A 82 -1.52 12.06 4.02
CA VAL A 82 -0.74 12.08 5.27
C VAL A 82 -0.62 13.49 5.84
N GLU A 83 -0.46 14.50 5.01
CA GLU A 83 -0.43 15.90 5.44
C GLU A 83 -1.78 16.40 5.94
N LEU A 84 -2.88 15.96 5.30
CA LEU A 84 -4.24 16.34 5.69
C LEU A 84 -4.75 15.61 6.94
N PHE A 85 -4.27 14.39 7.20
CA PHE A 85 -4.74 13.52 8.29
C PHE A 85 -3.58 12.92 9.11
N PRO A 86 -2.68 13.73 9.70
CA PRO A 86 -1.52 13.24 10.44
C PRO A 86 -1.90 12.38 11.66
N GLU A 87 -3.04 12.66 12.29
CA GLU A 87 -3.57 11.90 13.42
C GLU A 87 -3.91 10.45 13.06
N GLN A 88 -4.21 10.17 11.78
CA GLN A 88 -4.59 8.85 11.33
C GLN A 88 -3.41 7.90 11.14
N GLN A 89 -2.17 8.40 11.10
CA GLN A 89 -0.98 7.55 10.93
C GLN A 89 -0.83 6.51 12.06
N HIS A 90 -1.32 6.87 13.24
CA HIS A 90 -1.28 6.05 14.45
C HIS A 90 -2.64 5.41 14.77
N CYS A 91 -3.66 5.65 13.94
CA CYS A 91 -4.99 5.09 14.14
C CYS A 91 -5.01 3.62 13.73
N GLN A 92 -5.17 2.73 14.72
CA GLN A 92 -5.21 1.30 14.47
C GLN A 92 -6.59 0.86 13.98
N VAL A 93 -6.60 0.12 12.88
CA VAL A 93 -7.76 -0.62 12.38
C VAL A 93 -7.46 -2.10 12.59
N ASP A 94 -8.30 -2.80 13.33
CA ASP A 94 -8.09 -4.22 13.67
C ASP A 94 -6.68 -4.48 14.25
N HIS A 95 -6.22 -3.58 15.12
CA HIS A 95 -4.88 -3.59 15.74
C HIS A 95 -3.71 -3.45 14.75
N ASN A 96 -3.97 -2.93 13.54
CA ASN A 96 -2.97 -2.66 12.54
C ASN A 96 -2.93 -1.16 12.23
N LEU A 97 -1.73 -0.57 12.29
CA LEU A 97 -1.51 0.76 11.73
C LEU A 97 -1.75 0.76 10.22
N PRO A 98 -2.03 1.92 9.60
CA PRO A 98 -2.10 2.05 8.15
C PRO A 98 -0.86 1.48 7.45
N LEU A 99 0.33 1.66 8.04
CA LEU A 99 1.58 1.10 7.50
C LEU A 99 1.55 -0.44 7.42
N HIS A 100 1.01 -1.13 8.43
CA HIS A 100 0.86 -2.59 8.39
C HIS A 100 -0.11 -3.02 7.29
N VAL A 101 -1.23 -2.30 7.14
CA VAL A 101 -2.21 -2.55 6.08
C VAL A 101 -1.58 -2.33 4.71
N ALA A 102 -0.74 -1.30 4.55
CA ALA A 102 -0.02 -1.05 3.31
C ALA A 102 0.94 -2.22 3.00
N CYS A 103 1.62 -2.78 4.00
CA CYS A 103 2.55 -3.88 3.82
C CYS A 103 1.90 -5.19 3.32
N THR A 104 0.59 -5.39 3.52
CA THR A 104 -0.12 -6.59 3.01
C THR A 104 -0.63 -6.43 1.57
N ASN A 105 -0.67 -5.21 1.06
CA ASN A 105 -1.18 -4.91 -0.27
C ASN A 105 -0.08 -5.16 -1.32
N PRO A 106 -0.33 -5.87 -2.43
CA PRO A 106 0.67 -6.18 -3.46
C PRO A 106 1.18 -4.96 -4.27
N SER A 107 0.55 -3.79 -4.15
CA SER A 107 0.98 -2.57 -4.85
C SER A 107 0.95 -1.31 -3.96
N PRO A 108 1.67 -1.27 -2.83
CA PRO A 108 1.48 -0.23 -1.83
C PRO A 108 2.60 0.81 -1.82
N GLY A 109 3.57 0.74 -2.74
CA GLY A 109 4.91 1.29 -2.48
C GLY A 109 4.94 2.76 -2.11
N ALA A 110 4.11 3.56 -2.77
CA ALA A 110 3.87 4.96 -2.40
C ALA A 110 3.39 5.16 -0.96
N MET A 111 2.40 4.37 -0.51
CA MET A 111 1.88 4.45 0.87
C MET A 111 2.94 4.01 1.89
N VAL A 112 3.68 2.95 1.62
CA VAL A 112 4.73 2.46 2.54
C VAL A 112 5.84 3.49 2.69
N GLU A 113 6.31 4.06 1.58
CA GLU A 113 7.36 5.09 1.61
C GLU A 113 6.93 6.37 2.36
N VAL A 114 5.67 6.77 2.24
CA VAL A 114 5.14 7.97 2.90
C VAL A 114 4.85 7.71 4.39
N LEU A 115 4.35 6.52 4.72
CA LEU A 115 3.97 6.17 6.10
C LEU A 115 5.14 5.66 6.95
N ALA A 116 6.27 5.27 6.36
CA ALA A 116 7.42 4.70 7.06
C ALA A 116 8.19 5.76 7.85
N SER A 117 7.77 6.01 9.09
CA SER A 117 8.53 6.74 10.11
C SER A 117 9.14 5.74 11.10
N PRO A 118 10.19 6.10 11.87
CA PRO A 118 10.74 5.22 12.90
C PRO A 118 9.70 4.76 13.93
N GLU A 119 8.76 5.64 14.28
CA GLU A 119 7.68 5.33 15.23
C GLU A 119 6.68 4.32 14.67
N SER A 120 6.19 4.54 13.44
CA SER A 120 5.24 3.63 12.80
C SER A 120 5.87 2.29 12.42
N ALA A 121 7.12 2.30 11.95
CA ALA A 121 7.89 1.10 11.61
C ALA A 121 8.32 0.30 12.85
N GLY A 122 8.50 0.95 14.00
CA GLY A 122 8.77 0.32 15.29
C GLY A 122 7.52 -0.17 16.04
N THR A 123 6.31 0.13 15.56
CA THR A 123 5.08 -0.30 16.21
C THR A 123 4.70 -1.72 15.79
N ARG A 124 4.34 -2.58 16.74
CA ARG A 124 3.93 -3.95 16.47
C ARG A 124 2.41 -4.09 16.29
N THR A 125 2.00 -5.06 15.49
CA THR A 125 0.61 -5.55 15.48
C THR A 125 0.26 -6.24 16.80
N PHE A 126 -1.03 -6.58 17.00
CA PHE A 126 -1.47 -7.43 18.12
C PHE A 126 -0.74 -8.79 18.17
N GLN A 127 -0.33 -9.33 17.02
CA GLN A 127 0.45 -10.56 16.93
C GLN A 127 1.94 -10.37 17.25
N GLY A 128 2.37 -9.14 17.58
CA GLY A 128 3.75 -8.82 17.84
C GLY A 128 4.63 -8.67 16.59
N ARG A 129 4.02 -8.54 15.40
CA ARG A 129 4.75 -8.38 14.14
C ARG A 129 5.07 -6.91 13.87
N TYR A 130 6.28 -6.60 13.44
CA TYR A 130 6.59 -5.28 12.87
C TYR A 130 6.08 -5.18 11.43
N PRO A 131 5.90 -3.97 10.87
CA PRO A 131 5.57 -3.79 9.46
C PRO A 131 6.53 -4.51 8.52
N LEU A 132 7.83 -4.53 8.85
CA LEU A 132 8.82 -5.28 8.07
C LEU A 132 8.56 -6.80 8.09
N HIS A 133 8.18 -7.38 9.23
CA HIS A 133 7.77 -8.79 9.29
C HIS A 133 6.54 -9.06 8.41
N VAL A 134 5.55 -8.17 8.46
CA VAL A 134 4.35 -8.27 7.62
C VAL A 134 4.71 -8.18 6.13
N ALA A 135 5.54 -7.21 5.75
CA ALA A 135 6.01 -7.03 4.37
C ALA A 135 6.71 -8.28 3.81
N LEU A 136 7.65 -8.84 4.57
CA LEU A 136 8.43 -10.01 4.16
C LEU A 136 7.60 -11.29 4.17
N HIS A 137 6.81 -11.52 5.22
CA HIS A 137 5.96 -12.70 5.33
C HIS A 137 4.89 -12.76 4.24
N THR A 138 4.30 -11.61 3.89
CA THR A 138 3.31 -11.55 2.82
C THR A 138 3.93 -11.64 1.43
N GLY A 139 5.20 -11.23 1.28
CA GLY A 139 5.87 -11.17 -0.02
C GLY A 139 5.26 -10.16 -1.00
N ALA A 140 4.39 -9.28 -0.49
CA ALA A 140 3.70 -8.28 -1.27
C ALA A 140 4.70 -7.23 -1.78
N LEU A 141 5.64 -6.83 -0.92
CA LEU A 141 6.67 -5.85 -1.18
C LEU A 141 7.97 -6.49 -1.69
N THR A 142 8.73 -5.72 -2.46
CA THR A 142 10.11 -5.99 -2.85
C THR A 142 11.02 -4.97 -2.18
N TRP A 143 12.34 -5.17 -2.28
CA TRP A 143 13.32 -4.18 -1.82
C TRP A 143 12.98 -2.76 -2.28
N ASN A 144 12.84 -2.59 -3.59
CA ASN A 144 12.62 -1.28 -4.22
C ASN A 144 11.18 -0.77 -4.08
N SER A 145 10.20 -1.62 -3.77
CA SER A 145 8.81 -1.19 -3.65
C SER A 145 8.39 -0.82 -2.23
N GLY A 146 9.25 -0.98 -1.23
CA GLY A 146 8.95 -0.50 0.12
C GLY A 146 9.78 -1.13 1.24
N VAL A 147 10.35 -2.31 1.04
CA VAL A 147 11.18 -2.95 2.08
C VAL A 147 12.39 -2.09 2.42
N ALA A 148 13.04 -1.46 1.44
CA ALA A 148 14.15 -0.54 1.69
C ALA A 148 13.74 0.68 2.54
N ALA A 149 12.52 1.20 2.35
CA ALA A 149 12.01 2.31 3.15
C ALA A 149 11.76 1.86 4.60
N LEU A 150 11.12 0.71 4.80
CA LEU A 150 10.92 0.13 6.14
C LEU A 150 12.25 -0.13 6.84
N TRP A 151 13.22 -0.72 6.13
CA TRP A 151 14.54 -1.02 6.66
C TRP A 151 15.30 0.24 7.09
N LYS A 152 15.23 1.32 6.29
CA LYS A 152 15.86 2.61 6.62
C LYS A 152 15.19 3.29 7.81
N SER A 153 13.87 3.21 7.93
CA SER A 153 13.12 3.86 9.01
C SER A 153 13.28 3.13 10.35
N PHE A 154 13.39 1.81 10.34
CA PHE A 154 13.60 1.01 11.54
C PHE A 154 14.49 -0.20 11.23
N PRO A 155 15.84 -0.04 11.27
CA PRO A 155 16.74 -1.17 11.14
C PRO A 155 16.52 -2.10 12.33
N LEU A 156 16.39 -3.40 12.05
CA LEU A 156 16.16 -4.41 13.08
C LEU A 156 17.49 -4.74 13.77
N ASP A 157 18.01 -3.81 14.55
CA ASP A 157 19.18 -4.06 15.39
C ASP A 157 18.85 -5.21 16.37
N GLY A 158 19.50 -6.35 16.21
CA GLY A 158 19.27 -7.55 17.03
C GLY A 158 18.05 -8.40 16.62
N SER A 159 17.54 -8.23 15.40
CA SER A 159 16.49 -9.06 14.75
C SER A 159 15.46 -9.65 15.73
N PRO A 160 14.54 -8.83 16.28
CA PRO A 160 13.47 -9.36 17.11
C PRO A 160 12.72 -10.42 16.32
N HIS A 161 12.70 -11.64 16.83
CA HIS A 161 12.01 -12.75 16.20
C HIS A 161 10.52 -12.43 16.04
N ASP A 162 9.93 -12.87 14.95
CA ASP A 162 8.50 -12.81 14.75
C ASP A 162 7.80 -13.67 15.81
N LYS A 163 7.04 -13.06 16.74
CA LYS A 163 6.43 -13.80 17.85
C LYS A 163 5.51 -14.96 17.44
N VAL A 164 5.02 -14.96 16.19
CA VAL A 164 4.12 -16.00 15.67
C VAL A 164 4.90 -17.20 15.15
N THR A 165 5.95 -16.97 14.37
CA THR A 165 6.73 -18.05 13.72
C THR A 165 8.03 -18.37 14.44
N ASP A 166 8.44 -17.52 15.37
CA ASP A 166 9.75 -17.50 16.02
C ASP A 166 10.93 -17.38 15.04
N LEU A 167 10.65 -16.94 13.81
CA LEU A 167 11.65 -16.78 12.76
C LEU A 167 12.20 -15.35 12.74
N PRO A 168 13.50 -15.18 12.49
CA PRO A 168 14.07 -13.90 12.09
C PRO A 168 13.39 -13.35 10.84
N ALA A 169 13.36 -12.01 10.70
CA ALA A 169 12.74 -11.33 9.57
C ALA A 169 13.23 -11.86 8.21
N LEU A 170 14.52 -12.20 8.11
CA LEU A 170 15.12 -12.75 6.90
C LEU A 170 14.52 -14.10 6.49
N LEU A 171 14.25 -15.00 7.45
CA LEU A 171 13.65 -16.30 7.14
C LEU A 171 12.18 -16.18 6.72
N LEU A 172 11.46 -15.14 7.17
CA LEU A 172 10.12 -14.84 6.65
C LEU A 172 10.15 -14.49 5.16
N ALA A 173 11.17 -13.75 4.72
CA ALA A 173 11.34 -13.40 3.31
C ALA A 173 11.62 -14.62 2.43
N CYS A 174 12.26 -15.65 2.98
CA CYS A 174 12.52 -16.90 2.29
C CYS A 174 11.27 -17.79 2.14
N ASN A 175 10.26 -17.60 3.01
CA ASN A 175 9.04 -18.41 3.02
C ASN A 175 7.77 -17.54 3.06
N PRO A 176 7.48 -16.80 1.99
CA PRO A 176 6.29 -15.96 1.91
C PRO A 176 5.01 -16.81 1.90
N ASP A 177 3.91 -16.22 2.38
CA ASP A 177 2.59 -16.85 2.38
C ASP A 177 2.21 -17.34 0.97
N PRO A 178 1.92 -18.65 0.79
CA PRO A 178 1.64 -19.22 -0.53
C PRO A 178 0.37 -18.65 -1.16
N GLN A 179 -0.63 -18.26 -0.36
CA GLN A 179 -1.88 -17.68 -0.86
C GLN A 179 -1.62 -16.29 -1.44
N ILE A 180 -0.87 -15.45 -0.72
CA ILE A 180 -0.54 -14.09 -1.17
C ILE A 180 0.42 -14.16 -2.36
N LYS A 181 1.41 -15.07 -2.34
CA LYS A 181 2.29 -15.34 -3.48
C LYS A 181 1.46 -15.72 -4.72
N GLN A 182 0.49 -16.62 -4.59
CA GLN A 182 -0.39 -17.01 -5.70
C GLN A 182 -1.26 -15.85 -6.21
N GLN A 183 -1.77 -15.01 -5.32
CA GLN A 183 -2.53 -13.80 -5.68
C GLN A 183 -1.65 -12.80 -6.44
N LYS A 184 -0.42 -12.57 -6.01
CA LYS A 184 0.56 -11.70 -6.68
C LYS A 184 0.91 -12.24 -8.07
N ILE A 185 1.12 -13.55 -8.22
CA ILE A 185 1.35 -14.21 -9.52
C ILE A 185 0.19 -13.95 -10.48
N ARG A 186 -1.06 -14.14 -10.01
CA ARG A 186 -2.26 -13.89 -10.83
C ARG A 186 -2.38 -12.42 -11.22
N TYR A 187 -2.11 -11.51 -10.28
CA TYR A 187 -2.14 -10.07 -10.53
C TYR A 187 -1.11 -9.65 -11.58
N HIS A 188 0.15 -10.07 -11.44
CA HIS A 188 1.21 -9.79 -12.42
C HIS A 188 0.87 -10.36 -13.79
N ALA A 189 0.42 -11.62 -13.86
CA ALA A 189 0.07 -12.26 -15.13
C ALA A 189 -1.08 -11.53 -15.85
N ALA A 190 -2.09 -11.05 -15.11
CA ALA A 190 -3.19 -10.27 -15.68
C ALA A 190 -2.74 -8.87 -16.13
N ARG A 191 -1.76 -8.26 -15.46
CA ARG A 191 -1.28 -6.90 -15.74
C ARG A 191 -0.43 -6.81 -17.01
N VAL A 192 0.22 -7.91 -17.42
CA VAL A 192 0.97 -7.97 -18.69
C VAL A 192 0.05 -7.75 -19.90
N ARG A 193 -1.23 -8.16 -19.81
CA ARG A 193 -2.23 -7.95 -20.87
C ARG A 193 -3.60 -7.54 -20.29
N PRO A 194 -3.73 -6.27 -19.83
CA PRO A 194 -4.98 -5.78 -19.25
C PRO A 194 -6.12 -5.92 -20.26
N GLY A 195 -7.29 -6.38 -19.81
CA GLY A 195 -8.47 -6.57 -20.67
C GLY A 195 -8.46 -7.84 -21.53
N MET A 196 -7.30 -8.30 -21.98
CA MET A 196 -7.20 -9.53 -22.77
C MET A 196 -7.17 -10.81 -21.93
N TRP A 197 -6.80 -10.72 -20.64
CA TRP A 197 -6.63 -11.90 -19.78
C TRP A 197 -7.80 -12.89 -19.85
N ARG A 198 -9.05 -12.39 -19.89
CA ARG A 198 -10.25 -13.24 -19.96
C ARG A 198 -10.31 -14.05 -21.25
N PHE A 199 -9.86 -13.48 -22.37
CA PHE A 199 -9.92 -14.05 -23.71
C PHE A 199 -8.71 -14.91 -24.10
N LEU A 200 -7.66 -14.95 -23.27
CA LEU A 200 -6.50 -15.79 -23.55
C LEU A 200 -6.85 -17.29 -23.47
N GLN A 201 -6.27 -18.06 -24.40
CA GLN A 201 -6.29 -19.52 -24.38
C GLN A 201 -5.60 -20.06 -23.10
N SER A 202 -5.99 -21.26 -22.67
CA SER A 202 -5.50 -21.89 -21.43
C SER A 202 -3.97 -22.03 -21.40
N SER A 203 -3.35 -22.39 -22.52
CA SER A 203 -1.88 -22.51 -22.66
C SER A 203 -1.18 -21.16 -22.47
N ALA A 204 -1.69 -20.09 -23.10
CA ALA A 204 -1.15 -18.74 -22.96
C ALA A 204 -1.29 -18.19 -21.52
N LYS A 205 -2.41 -18.50 -20.84
CA LYS A 205 -2.61 -18.17 -19.41
C LYS A 205 -1.59 -18.89 -18.54
N GLN A 206 -1.38 -20.20 -18.76
CA GLN A 206 -0.39 -20.99 -18.03
C GLN A 206 1.03 -20.45 -18.23
N GLN A 207 1.42 -20.15 -19.48
CA GLN A 207 2.74 -19.56 -19.77
C GLN A 207 2.93 -18.20 -19.08
N SER A 208 1.89 -17.36 -19.07
CA SER A 208 1.94 -16.05 -18.39
C SER A 208 2.05 -16.21 -16.87
N LEU A 209 1.37 -17.20 -16.28
CA LEU A 209 1.48 -17.52 -14.86
C LEU A 209 2.87 -18.05 -14.50
N GLN A 210 3.45 -18.94 -15.31
CA GLN A 210 4.80 -19.47 -15.09
C GLN A 210 5.86 -18.37 -15.21
N SER A 211 5.74 -17.50 -16.22
CA SER A 211 6.65 -16.36 -16.38
C SER A 211 6.55 -15.41 -15.19
N SER A 212 5.33 -15.09 -14.75
CA SER A 212 5.11 -14.22 -13.58
C SER A 212 5.60 -14.85 -12.28
N LYS A 213 5.47 -16.17 -12.13
CA LYS A 213 6.02 -16.92 -10.99
C LYS A 213 7.54 -16.76 -10.92
N HIS A 214 8.24 -16.97 -12.03
CA HIS A 214 9.68 -16.82 -12.08
C HIS A 214 10.12 -15.39 -11.74
N THR A 215 9.45 -14.37 -12.29
CA THR A 215 9.71 -12.96 -11.96
C THR A 215 9.55 -12.68 -10.47
N ILE A 216 8.46 -13.14 -9.84
CA ILE A 216 8.20 -12.91 -8.41
C ILE A 216 9.21 -13.64 -7.52
N GLU A 217 9.69 -14.82 -7.94
CA GLU A 217 10.74 -15.55 -7.22
C GLU A 217 12.08 -14.82 -7.30
N LEU A 218 12.43 -14.26 -8.46
CA LEU A 218 13.62 -13.41 -8.60
C LEU A 218 13.52 -12.14 -7.74
N GLU A 219 12.38 -11.45 -7.75
CA GLU A 219 12.15 -10.27 -6.90
C GLU A 219 12.31 -10.58 -5.40
N HIS A 220 11.87 -11.76 -4.97
CA HIS A 220 12.06 -12.21 -3.58
C HIS A 220 13.53 -12.46 -3.26
N LEU A 221 14.23 -13.20 -4.12
CA LEU A 221 15.65 -13.48 -3.95
C LEU A 221 16.48 -12.19 -3.93
N GLU A 222 16.16 -11.24 -4.80
CA GLU A 222 16.76 -9.91 -4.81
C GLU A 222 16.49 -9.18 -3.48
N THR A 223 15.27 -9.28 -2.95
CA THR A 223 14.93 -8.66 -1.66
C THR A 223 15.73 -9.26 -0.50
N VAL A 224 15.89 -10.60 -0.46
CA VAL A 224 16.72 -11.28 0.53
C VAL A 224 18.19 -10.87 0.40
N PHE A 225 18.71 -10.83 -0.83
CA PHE A 225 20.08 -10.42 -1.12
C PHE A 225 20.36 -8.99 -0.67
N GLU A 226 19.45 -8.05 -0.96
CA GLU A 226 19.61 -6.65 -0.57
C GLU A 226 19.50 -6.44 0.95
N ILE A 227 18.67 -7.22 1.66
CA ILE A 227 18.67 -7.23 3.14
C ILE A 227 20.03 -7.68 3.67
N LEU A 228 20.57 -8.79 3.15
CA LEU A 228 21.88 -9.31 3.56
C LEU A 228 23.02 -8.33 3.27
N ARG A 229 22.91 -7.61 2.16
CA ARG A 229 23.87 -6.56 1.78
C ARG A 229 23.76 -5.34 2.68
N ALA A 230 22.54 -4.94 3.06
CA ALA A 230 22.30 -3.81 3.94
C ALA A 230 22.76 -4.10 5.37
N ASP A 231 22.59 -5.32 5.85
CA ASP A 231 23.04 -5.75 7.16
C ASP A 231 23.50 -7.23 7.17
N PRO A 232 24.81 -7.49 6.99
CA PRO A 232 25.37 -8.83 7.10
C PRO A 232 25.26 -9.44 8.51
N SER A 233 25.01 -8.63 9.55
CA SER A 233 24.93 -9.14 10.92
C SER A 233 23.70 -10.02 11.15
N VAL A 234 22.67 -9.89 10.31
CA VAL A 234 21.48 -10.75 10.31
C VAL A 234 21.83 -12.23 10.19
N LEU A 235 22.91 -12.57 9.47
CA LEU A 235 23.39 -13.96 9.36
C LEU A 235 23.86 -14.55 10.70
N ARG A 236 24.25 -13.72 11.66
CA ARG A 236 24.66 -14.18 13.00
C ARG A 236 23.47 -14.55 13.88
N SER A 237 22.26 -14.13 13.50
CA SER A 237 21.01 -14.43 14.20
C SER A 237 20.29 -15.68 13.68
N LEU A 238 20.79 -16.29 12.60
CA LEU A 238 20.31 -17.57 12.06
C LEU A 238 20.98 -18.74 12.77
#